data_AF-A0A1T4T4C9-F1
#
_entry.id   AF-A0A1T4T4C9-F1
#
_cell.length_a   1.000
_cell.length_b   1.000
_cell.length_c   1.000
_cell.angle_alpha   90.00
_cell.angle_beta   90.00
_cell.angle_gamma   90.00
#
_symmetry.space_group_name_H-M   'P 1'
#
loop_
_entity.id
_entity.type
_entity.pdbx_description
1 polymer ?
#
loop_
_entity_poly.entity_id
_entity_poly.type
_entity_poly.pdbx_seq_one_letter_code
_entity_poly.pdbx_strand_id
1 'polypeptide(L)'
;MGHRHPSKLENAEIAHARARWLLRAELAYCKECMLEGEKEALSDLTPGGLFDSLWRGWVLQQVARWRNPRHKATFPAMAYDLAPPQELALLHVLTRDCLRVCSVHGARGTRVDSSAVLEGLGQMSRNDRSLVLDDVLDGLAEGNAVA
;
A
#
# COMPACT_ATOMS: atom_id res chain seq x y z
N MET A 1 28.66 1.84 -4.26
CA MET A 1 28.81 1.22 -2.92
C MET A 1 27.56 0.40 -2.66
N GLY A 2 27.66 -0.79 -2.08
CA GLY A 2 26.50 -1.66 -1.88
C GLY A 2 25.69 -1.22 -0.67
N HIS A 3 24.50 -0.64 -0.89
CA HIS A 3 23.55 -0.35 0.19
C HIS A 3 23.05 -1.67 0.79
N ARG A 4 23.35 -1.91 2.07
CA ARG A 4 22.94 -3.13 2.78
C ARG A 4 21.50 -2.96 3.26
N HIS A 5 20.57 -3.53 2.51
CA HIS A 5 19.18 -3.64 2.90
C HIS A 5 18.89 -4.98 3.59
N PRO A 6 17.86 -5.08 4.44
CA PRO A 6 17.38 -6.35 4.97
C PRO A 6 17.21 -7.38 3.85
N SER A 7 17.85 -8.54 3.99
CA SER A 7 17.90 -9.55 2.92
C SER A 7 16.60 -10.34 2.78
N LYS A 8 15.81 -10.42 3.85
CA LYS A 8 14.51 -11.09 3.90
C LYS A 8 13.43 -10.11 4.34
N LEU A 9 12.47 -9.89 3.45
CA LEU A 9 11.17 -9.32 3.76
C LEU A 9 10.20 -10.43 3.33
N GLU A 10 9.59 -11.12 4.30
CA GLU A 10 8.62 -12.21 4.07
C GLU A 10 7.22 -11.67 3.79
N ASN A 11 7.12 -10.48 3.20
CA ASN A 11 5.85 -9.85 2.85
C ASN A 11 5.30 -10.51 1.58
N ALA A 12 4.65 -11.67 1.76
CA ALA A 12 4.11 -12.51 0.69
C ALA A 12 3.05 -11.77 -0.14
N GLU A 13 2.46 -10.72 0.42
CA GLU A 13 1.44 -9.88 -0.19
C GLU A 13 2.00 -8.97 -1.30
N ILE A 14 3.32 -8.67 -1.30
CA ILE A 14 3.95 -7.82 -2.32
C ILE A 14 4.61 -8.71 -3.38
N ALA A 15 3.95 -8.89 -4.52
CA ALA A 15 4.42 -9.76 -5.60
C ALA A 15 5.61 -9.18 -6.40
N HIS A 16 5.68 -7.86 -6.58
CA HIS A 16 6.70 -7.21 -7.41
C HIS A 16 8.06 -7.08 -6.69
N ALA A 17 9.13 -7.56 -7.34
CA ALA A 17 10.47 -7.59 -6.72
C ALA A 17 11.00 -6.19 -6.40
N ARG A 18 10.74 -5.21 -7.27
CA ARG A 18 11.16 -3.82 -7.03
C ARG A 18 10.35 -3.15 -5.92
N ALA A 19 9.10 -3.55 -5.72
CA ALA A 19 8.26 -3.06 -4.62
C ALA A 19 8.81 -3.53 -3.28
N ARG A 20 9.18 -4.82 -3.20
CA ARG A 20 9.88 -5.36 -2.03
C ARG A 20 11.22 -4.69 -1.79
N TRP A 21 11.96 -4.34 -2.85
CA TRP A 21 13.22 -3.61 -2.71
C TRP A 21 13.01 -2.20 -2.14
N LEU A 22 12.02 -1.45 -2.63
CA LEU A 22 11.69 -0.12 -2.10
C LEU A 22 11.29 -0.19 -0.63
N LEU A 23 10.43 -1.15 -0.25
CA LEU A 23 10.07 -1.32 1.16
C LEU A 23 11.29 -1.67 2.05
N ARG A 24 12.27 -2.43 1.54
CA ARG A 24 13.51 -2.67 2.30
C ARG A 24 14.36 -1.40 2.44
N ALA A 25 14.34 -0.53 1.44
CA ALA A 25 15.02 0.75 1.50
C ALA A 25 14.37 1.65 2.57
N GLU A 26 13.03 1.67 2.61
CA GLU A 26 12.23 2.35 3.63
C GLU A 26 12.60 1.87 5.04
N LEU A 27 12.52 0.55 5.28
CA LEU A 27 12.87 -0.05 6.58
C LEU A 27 14.33 0.17 6.99
N ALA A 28 15.23 0.36 6.01
CA ALA A 28 16.63 0.66 6.26
C ALA A 28 16.92 2.16 6.40
N TYR A 29 15.90 3.02 6.27
CA TYR A 29 16.02 4.47 6.20
C TYR A 29 17.05 4.95 5.14
N CYS A 30 17.15 4.21 4.03
CA CYS A 30 18.13 4.49 2.99
C CYS A 30 17.58 5.52 1.98
N LYS A 31 17.77 6.81 2.29
CA LYS A 31 17.24 7.94 1.50
C LYS A 31 17.52 7.86 0.00
N GLU A 32 18.73 7.48 -0.40
CA GLU A 32 19.08 7.40 -1.83
C GLU A 32 18.25 6.33 -2.55
N CYS A 33 18.12 5.15 -1.93
CA CYS A 33 17.35 4.05 -2.49
C CYS A 33 15.84 4.31 -2.43
N MET A 34 15.35 4.99 -1.39
CA MET A 34 13.96 5.47 -1.30
C MET A 34 13.65 6.44 -2.43
N LEU A 35 14.45 7.50 -2.62
CA LEU A 35 14.26 8.48 -3.69
C LEU A 35 14.23 7.85 -5.09
N GLU A 36 15.10 6.88 -5.34
CA GLU A 36 15.13 6.13 -6.60
C GLU A 36 13.85 5.30 -6.78
N GLY A 37 13.49 4.50 -5.77
CA GLY A 37 12.33 3.62 -5.86
C GLY A 37 11.01 4.37 -5.87
N GLU A 38 10.87 5.47 -5.14
CA GLU A 38 9.70 6.34 -5.19
C GLU A 38 9.52 6.95 -6.58
N LYS A 39 10.61 7.43 -7.20
CA LYS A 39 10.55 7.96 -8.57
C LYS A 39 10.03 6.91 -9.55
N GLU A 40 10.50 5.67 -9.43
CA GLU A 40 10.02 4.56 -10.24
C GLU A 40 8.56 4.22 -9.93
N ALA A 41 8.18 4.13 -8.66
CA ALA A 41 6.83 3.78 -8.23
C ALA A 41 5.81 4.80 -8.74
N LEU A 42 6.12 6.10 -8.63
CA LEU A 42 5.25 7.17 -9.09
C LEU A 42 5.08 7.22 -10.62
N SER A 43 5.99 6.56 -11.35
CA SER A 43 5.97 6.48 -12.81
C SER A 43 5.31 5.20 -13.32
N ASP A 44 5.33 4.12 -12.54
CA ASP A 44 4.74 2.82 -12.89
C ASP A 44 3.42 2.57 -12.16
N LEU A 45 2.35 3.04 -12.80
CA LEU A 45 0.95 2.87 -12.36
C LEU A 45 0.23 1.74 -13.12
N THR A 46 0.98 0.84 -13.76
CA THR A 46 0.36 -0.26 -14.50
C THR A 46 -0.22 -1.31 -13.55
N PRO A 47 -1.30 -2.03 -13.93
CA PRO A 47 -1.80 -3.15 -13.14
C PRO A 47 -0.71 -4.21 -12.92
N GLY A 48 -0.46 -4.60 -11.67
CA GLY A 48 0.65 -5.48 -11.29
C GLY A 48 2.03 -4.81 -11.27
N GLY A 49 2.12 -3.53 -11.61
CA GLY A 49 3.34 -2.74 -11.54
C GLY A 49 3.79 -2.44 -10.11
N LEU A 50 4.80 -1.58 -10.00
CA LEU A 50 5.46 -1.23 -8.76
C LEU A 50 4.49 -0.58 -7.75
N PHE A 51 3.78 0.48 -8.15
CA PHE A 51 2.83 1.16 -7.25
C PHE A 51 1.68 0.22 -6.87
N ASP A 52 1.09 -0.47 -7.86
CA ASP A 52 -0.03 -1.38 -7.64
C ASP A 52 0.32 -2.47 -6.62
N SER A 53 1.53 -3.02 -6.71
CA SER A 53 1.99 -4.06 -5.79
C SER A 53 2.15 -3.56 -4.35
N LEU A 54 2.61 -2.33 -4.17
CA LEU A 54 2.69 -1.70 -2.84
C LEU A 54 1.29 -1.42 -2.29
N TRP A 55 0.44 -0.80 -3.10
CA TRP A 55 -0.95 -0.49 -2.74
C TRP A 55 -1.71 -1.74 -2.30
N ARG A 56 -1.68 -2.80 -3.12
CA ARG A 56 -2.39 -4.05 -2.82
C ARG A 56 -1.83 -4.74 -1.57
N GLY A 57 -0.51 -4.75 -1.40
CA GLY A 57 0.12 -5.27 -0.19
C GLY A 57 -0.34 -4.51 1.06
N TRP A 58 -0.33 -3.19 1.00
CA TRP A 58 -0.77 -2.32 2.09
C TRP A 58 -2.25 -2.55 2.42
N VAL A 59 -3.14 -2.53 1.42
CA VAL A 59 -4.58 -2.76 1.65
C VAL A 59 -4.83 -4.13 2.27
N LEU A 60 -4.16 -5.19 1.81
CA LEU A 60 -4.31 -6.53 2.41
C LEU A 60 -3.86 -6.56 3.87
N GLN A 61 -2.73 -5.92 4.18
CA GLN A 61 -2.22 -5.79 5.54
C GLN A 61 -3.21 -5.03 6.44
N GLN A 62 -3.76 -3.92 5.94
CA GLN A 62 -4.73 -3.11 6.68
C GLN A 62 -6.06 -3.84 6.88
N VAL A 63 -6.59 -4.48 5.84
CA VAL A 63 -7.81 -5.30 5.95
C VAL A 63 -7.63 -6.41 7.00
N ALA A 64 -6.45 -7.03 7.09
CA ALA A 64 -6.17 -8.01 8.13
C ALA A 64 -6.16 -7.38 9.54
N ARG A 65 -5.55 -6.20 9.71
CA ARG A 65 -5.52 -5.44 10.98
C ARG A 65 -6.91 -4.96 11.41
N TRP A 66 -7.72 -4.48 10.47
CA TRP A 66 -9.03 -3.90 10.74
C TRP A 66 -10.14 -4.93 10.95
N ARG A 67 -9.87 -6.23 10.73
CA ARG A 67 -10.85 -7.30 11.01
C ARG A 67 -11.29 -7.25 12.46
N ASN A 68 -12.57 -6.94 12.66
CA ASN A 68 -13.21 -7.06 13.96
C ASN A 68 -13.80 -8.48 14.12
N PRO A 69 -13.34 -9.29 15.11
CA PRO A 69 -13.88 -10.63 15.33
C PRO A 69 -15.38 -10.64 15.66
N ARG A 70 -15.90 -9.54 16.20
CA ARG A 70 -17.32 -9.38 16.60
C ARG A 70 -18.20 -8.89 15.46
N HIS A 71 -17.62 -8.24 14.45
CA HIS A 71 -18.34 -7.70 13.29
C HIS A 71 -17.63 -8.13 12.02
N LYS A 72 -18.04 -9.29 11.50
CA LYS A 72 -17.46 -9.82 10.26
C LYS A 72 -17.92 -8.97 9.09
N ALA A 73 -16.96 -8.35 8.39
CA ALA A 73 -17.23 -7.68 7.13
C ALA A 73 -17.82 -8.66 6.11
N THR A 74 -18.76 -8.17 5.30
CA THR A 74 -19.27 -8.89 4.13
C THR A 74 -18.51 -8.39 2.91
N PHE A 75 -18.10 -9.30 2.04
CA PHE A 75 -17.37 -8.96 0.81
C PHE A 75 -18.25 -9.23 -0.43
N PRO A 76 -18.17 -8.42 -1.49
CA PRO A 76 -17.22 -7.32 -1.68
C PRO A 76 -17.52 -6.10 -0.80
N ALA A 77 -16.48 -5.38 -0.40
CA ALA A 77 -16.58 -4.15 0.38
C ALA A 77 -15.54 -3.13 -0.11
N MET A 78 -15.82 -1.83 0.05
CA MET A 78 -14.82 -0.81 -0.20
C MET A 78 -13.81 -0.79 0.95
N ALA A 79 -12.53 -0.63 0.64
CA ALA A 79 -11.48 -0.61 1.65
C ALA A 79 -11.71 0.50 2.69
N TYR A 80 -12.29 1.63 2.25
CA TYR A 80 -12.70 2.73 3.13
C TYR A 80 -13.70 2.30 4.22
N ASP A 81 -14.70 1.49 3.88
CA ASP A 81 -15.75 1.08 4.81
C ASP A 81 -15.28 0.04 5.83
N LEU A 82 -14.13 -0.59 5.56
CA LEU A 82 -13.47 -1.53 6.46
C LEU A 82 -12.60 -0.82 7.50
N ALA A 83 -12.18 0.41 7.22
CA ALA A 83 -11.22 1.14 8.03
C ALA A 83 -11.89 1.77 9.27
N PRO A 84 -11.34 1.57 10.48
CA PRO A 84 -11.78 2.30 11.66
C PRO A 84 -11.63 3.81 11.48
N PRO A 85 -12.55 4.65 11.99
CA PRO A 85 -12.48 6.10 11.81
C PRO A 85 -11.17 6.74 12.26
N GLN A 86 -10.56 6.23 13.34
CA GLN A 86 -9.29 6.73 13.85
C GLN A 86 -8.11 6.43 12.91
N GLU A 87 -8.14 5.31 12.19
CA GLU A 87 -7.10 4.95 11.22
C GLU A 87 -7.22 5.86 9.98
N LEU A 88 -8.46 6.09 9.50
CA LEU A 88 -8.71 7.02 8.40
C LEU A 88 -8.26 8.46 8.72
N ALA A 89 -8.32 8.88 9.99
CA ALA A 89 -7.91 10.21 10.39
C ALA A 89 -6.39 10.45 10.29
N LEU A 90 -5.59 9.38 10.29
CA LEU A 90 -4.13 9.44 10.14
C LEU A 90 -3.70 9.57 8.66
N LEU A 91 -4.56 9.16 7.73
CA LEU A 91 -4.25 9.13 6.31
C LEU A 91 -4.47 10.49 5.64
N HIS A 92 -3.64 10.76 4.63
CA HIS A 92 -3.87 11.88 3.73
C HIS A 92 -5.24 11.78 3.06
N VAL A 93 -5.85 12.93 2.73
CA VAL A 93 -7.18 12.97 2.10
C VAL A 93 -7.23 12.20 0.78
N LEU A 94 -6.16 12.30 -0.01
CA LEU A 94 -6.03 11.61 -1.29
C LEU A 94 -5.98 10.09 -1.13
N THR A 95 -5.31 9.60 -0.09
CA THR A 95 -5.25 8.17 0.23
C THR A 95 -6.64 7.65 0.61
N ARG A 96 -7.40 8.45 1.39
CA ARG A 96 -8.80 8.13 1.71
C ARG A 96 -9.68 8.08 0.46
N ASP A 97 -9.48 8.99 -0.49
CA ASP A 97 -10.22 8.97 -1.76
C ASP A 97 -9.90 7.71 -2.58
N CYS A 98 -8.63 7.30 -2.63
CA CYS A 98 -8.24 6.02 -3.24
C CYS A 98 -8.92 4.84 -2.52
N LEU A 99 -9.01 4.83 -1.20
CA LEU A 99 -9.70 3.78 -0.45
C LEU A 99 -11.21 3.71 -0.76
N ARG A 100 -11.85 4.84 -1.10
CA ARG A 100 -13.28 4.89 -1.46
C ARG A 100 -13.60 4.25 -2.80
N VAL A 101 -12.60 4.07 -3.66
CA VAL A 101 -12.75 3.42 -4.98
C VAL A 101 -12.02 2.07 -5.05
N CYS A 102 -11.32 1.69 -3.99
CA CYS A 102 -10.64 0.40 -3.85
C CYS A 102 -11.60 -0.66 -3.31
N SER A 103 -11.83 -1.75 -4.05
CA SER A 103 -12.71 -2.82 -3.61
C SER A 103 -11.94 -4.05 -3.15
N VAL A 104 -12.43 -4.68 -2.09
CA VAL A 104 -11.84 -5.85 -1.43
C VAL A 104 -12.80 -7.02 -1.56
N HIS A 105 -12.25 -8.19 -1.93
CA HIS A 105 -13.01 -9.38 -2.32
C HIS A 105 -12.55 -10.64 -1.59
N GLY A 106 -13.40 -11.67 -1.66
CA GLY A 106 -13.13 -13.01 -1.11
C GLY A 106 -13.61 -13.15 0.33
N ALA A 107 -13.85 -14.39 0.77
CA ALA A 107 -14.46 -14.69 2.08
C ALA A 107 -13.71 -14.13 3.31
N ARG A 108 -12.45 -13.70 3.11
CA ARG A 108 -11.61 -13.07 4.12
C ARG A 108 -11.03 -11.74 3.65
N GLY A 109 -11.44 -11.18 2.52
CA GLY A 109 -10.82 -9.96 2.00
C GLY A 109 -9.37 -10.18 1.58
N THR A 110 -9.11 -11.26 0.85
CA THR A 110 -7.77 -11.70 0.44
C THR A 110 -7.41 -11.26 -0.98
N ARG A 111 -8.30 -10.51 -1.64
CA ARG A 111 -8.08 -9.99 -2.99
C ARG A 111 -8.47 -8.52 -3.04
N VAL A 112 -7.60 -7.70 -3.61
CA VAL A 112 -7.80 -6.27 -3.82
C VAL A 112 -7.98 -6.02 -5.30
N ASP A 113 -9.01 -5.26 -5.66
CA ASP A 113 -9.17 -4.66 -6.97
C ASP A 113 -8.86 -3.17 -6.86
N SER A 114 -7.74 -2.81 -7.46
CA SER A 114 -7.12 -1.48 -7.48
C SER A 114 -7.31 -0.76 -8.82
N SER A 115 -8.12 -1.30 -9.74
CA SER A 115 -8.22 -0.77 -11.11
C SER A 115 -8.64 0.71 -11.12
N ALA A 116 -9.68 1.06 -10.37
CA ALA A 116 -10.15 2.44 -10.24
C ALA A 116 -9.17 3.35 -9.48
N VAL A 117 -8.37 2.78 -8.57
CA VAL A 117 -7.32 3.51 -7.85
C VAL A 117 -6.22 3.93 -8.82
N LEU A 118 -5.74 3.01 -9.66
CA LEU A 118 -4.70 3.29 -10.64
C LEU A 118 -5.15 4.32 -11.69
N GLU A 119 -6.41 4.25 -12.13
CA GLU A 119 -7.00 5.26 -13.00
C GLU A 119 -7.00 6.65 -12.32
N GLY A 120 -7.47 6.73 -11.07
CA GLY A 120 -7.47 7.97 -10.29
C GLY A 120 -6.07 8.55 -10.09
N LEU A 121 -5.10 7.72 -9.69
CA LEU A 121 -3.70 8.11 -9.55
C LEU A 121 -3.10 8.61 -10.86
N GLY A 122 -3.50 8.02 -11.99
CA GLY A 122 -3.06 8.45 -13.33
C GLY A 122 -3.48 9.88 -13.66
N GLN A 123 -4.58 10.37 -13.10
CA GLN A 123 -5.06 11.75 -13.27
C GLN A 123 -4.47 12.75 -12.26
N MET A 124 -3.82 12.25 -11.19
CA MET A 124 -3.25 13.10 -10.15
C MET A 124 -1.88 13.67 -10.56
N SER A 125 -1.51 14.80 -9.96
CA SER A 125 -0.14 15.31 -10.09
C SER A 125 0.86 14.34 -9.46
N ARG A 126 2.14 14.45 -9.82
CA ARG A 126 3.19 13.61 -9.20
C ARG A 126 3.28 13.84 -7.69
N ASN A 127 3.06 15.07 -7.22
CA ASN A 127 3.11 15.43 -5.80
C ASN A 127 1.93 14.82 -5.03
N ASP A 128 0.75 14.81 -5.63
CA ASP A 128 -0.43 14.17 -5.02
C ASP A 128 -0.25 12.66 -4.90
N ARG A 129 0.33 12.03 -5.94
CA ARG A 129 0.70 10.61 -5.91
C ARG A 129 1.74 10.29 -4.86
N SER A 130 2.71 11.19 -4.62
CA SER A 130 3.72 10.96 -3.59
C SER A 130 3.13 10.96 -2.19
N LEU A 131 2.11 11.78 -1.92
CA LEU A 131 1.41 11.76 -0.63
C LEU A 131 0.71 10.42 -0.39
N VAL A 132 0.12 9.82 -1.43
CA VAL A 132 -0.49 8.48 -1.32
C VAL A 132 0.58 7.40 -1.13
N LEU A 133 1.71 7.52 -1.84
CA LEU A 133 2.82 6.57 -1.71
C LEU A 133 3.43 6.60 -0.31
N ASP A 134 3.56 7.77 0.30
CA ASP A 134 4.08 7.98 1.66
C ASP A 134 3.25 7.19 2.69
N ASP A 135 1.93 7.41 2.73
CA ASP A 135 1.00 6.67 3.61
C ASP A 135 1.08 5.14 3.41
N VAL A 136 1.27 4.70 2.16
CA VAL A 136 1.40 3.27 1.80
C VAL A 136 2.70 2.69 2.32
N LEU A 137 3.83 3.38 2.13
CA LEU A 137 5.15 2.95 2.58
C LEU A 137 5.23 2.93 4.11
N ASP A 138 4.78 4.01 4.77
CA ASP A 138 4.71 4.10 6.23
C ASP A 138 3.86 2.97 6.81
N GLY A 139 2.64 2.80 6.30
CA GLY A 139 1.75 1.75 6.78
C GLY A 139 2.31 0.34 6.56
N LEU A 140 3.01 0.09 5.45
CA LEU A 140 3.70 -1.18 5.20
C LEU A 140 4.89 -1.36 6.16
N ALA A 141 5.68 -0.32 6.38
CA ALA A 141 6.84 -0.35 7.26
C ALA A 141 6.42 -0.65 8.70
N GLU A 142 5.36 -0.01 9.22
CA GLU A 142 4.81 -0.29 10.55
C GLU A 142 4.41 -1.76 10.72
N GLY A 143 3.76 -2.35 9.73
CA GLY A 143 3.35 -3.76 9.78
C GLY A 143 4.52 -4.73 9.78
N ASN A 144 5.67 -4.32 9.25
CA ASN A 144 6.87 -5.15 9.12
C ASN A 144 7.95 -4.86 10.17
N ALA A 145 7.87 -3.72 10.87
CA ALA A 145 8.78 -3.36 11.95
C ALA A 145 8.49 -4.12 13.26
N VAL A 146 7.29 -4.71 13.38
CA VAL A 146 6.82 -5.43 14.58
C VAL A 146 6.85 -6.96 14.38
N ALA A 147 7.35 -7.45 13.24
CA ALA A 147 7.43 -8.87 12.88
C ALA A 147 8.79 -9.49 13.21
#